data_AF-A0A4V3KB80-F1
#
_entry.id   AF-A0A4V3KB80-F1
#
_cell.length_a   1.000
_cell.length_b   1.000
_cell.length_c   1.000
_cell.angle_alpha   90.00
_cell.angle_beta   90.00
_cell.angle_gamma   90.00
#
_symmetry.space_group_name_H-M   'P 1'
#
loop_
_entity.id
_entity.type
_entity.pdbx_description
1 polymer ?
#
loop_
_entity_poly.entity_id
_entity_poly.type
_entity_poly.pdbx_seq_one_letter_code
_entity_poly.pdbx_strand_id
1 'polypeptide(L)' 'MPTKTAFANFRKNDGAKRRLDEVAALFGVNKATIIRWENGEVPLPAKRLKEIEDITGIPRQQLRPDLYEGMEA' A
#
# COMPACT_ATOMS: atom_id res chain seq x y z
N MET A 1 -11.92 -13.65 -3.82
CA MET A 1 -11.85 -12.67 -2.72
C MET A 1 -10.71 -11.71 -3.04
N PRO A 2 -10.86 -10.38 -2.89
CA PRO A 2 -9.74 -9.47 -3.12
C PRO A 2 -8.59 -9.84 -2.17
N THR A 3 -7.41 -10.09 -2.75
CA THR A 3 -6.21 -10.41 -1.99
C THR A 3 -5.80 -9.14 -1.26
N LYS A 4 -5.89 -9.13 0.08
CA LYS A 4 -5.44 -7.98 0.86
C LYS A 4 -3.94 -7.82 0.67
N THR A 5 -3.53 -6.73 0.05
CA THR A 5 -2.11 -6.41 -0.17
C THR A 5 -1.42 -6.07 1.14
N ALA A 6 -0.09 -6.07 1.17
CA ALA A 6 0.67 -5.61 2.33
C ALA A 6 0.25 -4.18 2.75
N PHE A 7 -0.08 -3.33 1.78
CA PHE A 7 -0.59 -1.97 2.02
C PHE A 7 -1.87 -1.95 2.87
N ALA A 8 -2.74 -2.96 2.78
CA ALA A 8 -3.93 -3.04 3.61
C ALA A 8 -3.63 -3.14 5.12
N ASN A 9 -2.42 -3.54 5.49
CA ASN A 9 -1.97 -3.57 6.89
C ASN A 9 -1.68 -2.16 7.42
N PHE A 10 -1.25 -1.23 6.57
CA PHE A 10 -1.02 0.17 6.98
C PHE A 10 -2.28 0.82 7.58
N ARG A 11 -3.46 0.41 7.13
CA ARG A 11 -4.72 0.97 7.64
C ARG A 11 -5.18 0.33 8.95
N LYS A 12 -4.66 -0.84 9.32
CA LYS A 12 -4.91 -1.51 10.60
C LYS A 12 -3.85 -1.02 11.59
N ASN A 13 -4.17 0.02 12.37
CA ASN A 13 -3.31 0.43 13.48
C ASN A 13 -3.77 -0.28 14.76
N ASP A 14 -2.88 -0.43 15.75
CA ASP A 14 -3.00 -1.19 17.01
C ASP A 14 -4.23 -0.82 17.88
N GLY A 15 -5.44 -1.16 17.40
CA GLY A 15 -6.72 -0.94 18.07
C GLY A 15 -7.75 -0.12 17.27
N ALA A 16 -7.37 0.53 16.17
CA ALA A 16 -8.29 1.30 15.33
C ALA A 16 -7.89 1.32 13.85
N LYS A 17 -8.90 1.33 12.96
CA LYS A 17 -8.69 1.43 11.52
C LYS A 17 -8.58 2.91 11.13
N ARG A 18 -7.45 3.33 10.53
CA ARG A 18 -7.31 4.69 9.95
C ARG A 18 -8.43 4.94 8.94
N ARG A 19 -8.96 6.16 8.91
CA ARG A 19 -10.07 6.49 8.01
C ARG A 19 -9.53 6.63 6.58
N LEU A 20 -10.38 6.34 5.58
CA LEU A 20 -9.96 6.34 4.18
C LEU A 20 -9.59 7.75 3.69
N ASP A 21 -10.23 8.80 4.19
CA ASP A 21 -9.86 10.19 3.93
C ASP A 21 -8.47 10.52 4.43
N GLU A 22 -8.15 10.15 5.66
CA GLU A 22 -6.84 10.41 6.26
C GLU A 22 -5.73 9.75 5.44
N VAL A 23 -5.90 8.46 5.11
CA VAL A 23 -4.93 7.73 4.29
C VAL A 23 -4.84 8.32 2.88
N ALA A 24 -5.98 8.65 2.26
CA ALA A 24 -6.00 9.27 0.94
C ALA A 24 -5.26 10.62 0.92
N ALA A 25 -5.40 11.43 1.99
CA ALA A 25 -4.71 12.70 2.14
C ALA A 25 -3.20 12.52 2.28
N LEU A 26 -2.72 11.52 3.03
CA LEU A 26 -1.29 11.23 3.17
C LEU A 26 -0.61 10.96 1.82
N PHE A 27 -1.32 10.32 0.89
CA PHE A 27 -0.80 9.98 -0.43
C PHE A 27 -1.26 10.96 -1.53
N GLY A 28 -2.04 11.99 -1.22
CA GLY A 28 -2.59 12.92 -2.21
C GLY A 28 -3.41 12.23 -3.31
N VAL A 29 -4.18 11.19 -2.97
CA VAL A 29 -5.02 10.42 -3.90
C VAL A 29 -6.48 10.41 -3.48
N ASN A 30 -7.37 9.82 -4.30
CA ASN A 30 -8.76 9.61 -3.93
C ASN A 30 -8.91 8.37 -3.00
N LYS A 31 -9.94 8.36 -2.15
CA LYS A 31 -10.33 7.20 -1.32
C LYS A 31 -10.50 5.91 -2.14
N ALA A 32 -11.05 6.02 -3.36
CA ALA A 32 -11.20 4.89 -4.26
C ALA A 32 -9.85 4.28 -4.68
N THR A 33 -8.81 5.10 -4.83
CA THR A 33 -7.44 4.64 -5.12
C THR A 33 -6.89 3.83 -3.95
N ILE A 34 -7.10 4.27 -2.71
CA ILE A 34 -6.72 3.53 -1.51
C ILE A 34 -7.39 2.15 -1.49
N ILE A 35 -8.69 2.07 -1.75
CA ILE A 35 -9.42 0.79 -1.80
C ILE A 35 -8.83 -0.14 -2.88
N ARG A 36 -8.58 0.39 -4.08
CA ARG A 36 -7.99 -0.38 -5.18
C ARG A 36 -6.61 -0.93 -4.83
N TRP A 37 -5.79 -0.15 -4.13
CA TRP A 37 -4.49 -0.59 -3.62
C TRP A 37 -4.62 -1.65 -2.52
N GLU A 38 -5.55 -1.48 -1.58
CA GLU A 38 -5.81 -2.46 -0.50
C GLU A 38 -6.27 -3.81 -1.06
N ASN A 39 -7.09 -3.80 -2.11
CA ASN A 39 -7.66 -4.99 -2.74
C ASN A 39 -6.74 -5.64 -3.79
N GLY A 40 -5.65 -4.96 -4.18
CA GLY A 40 -4.78 -5.40 -5.26
C GLY A 40 -5.37 -5.26 -6.67
N GLU A 41 -6.46 -4.49 -6.84
CA GLU A 41 -7.07 -4.20 -8.15
C GLU A 41 -6.15 -3.33 -9.02
N VAL A 42 -5.41 -2.43 -8.38
CA VAL A 42 -4.40 -1.59 -9.02
C VAL A 42 -3.11 -1.69 -8.20
N PRO A 43 -1.96 -2.00 -8.81
CA PRO A 43 -0.70 -2.04 -8.09
C PRO A 43 -0.27 -0.64 -7.64
N LEU A 44 0.47 -0.57 -6.52
CA LEU A 44 1.08 0.69 -6.05
C LEU A 44 2.03 1.25 -7.11
N PRO A 45 2.03 2.57 -7.40
CA PRO A 45 2.89 3.13 -8.45
C PRO A 45 4.38 2.93 -8.14
N ALA A 46 5.11 2.29 -9.05
CA ALA A 46 6.54 1.97 -8.87
C ALA A 46 7.39 3.22 -8.56
N LYS A 47 7.09 4.34 -9.24
CA LYS A 47 7.77 5.64 -9.04
C LYS A 47 7.57 6.24 -7.65
N ARG A 48 6.52 5.83 -6.93
CA ARG A 48 6.18 6.33 -5.58
C ARG A 48 6.47 5.31 -4.49
N LEU A 49 7.04 4.15 -4.81
CA LEU A 49 7.27 3.09 -3.82
C LEU A 49 8.14 3.53 -2.65
N LYS A 50 9.17 4.36 -2.91
CA LYS A 50 9.99 4.92 -1.85
C LYS A 50 9.17 5.79 -0.88
N GLU A 51 8.36 6.70 -1.42
CA GLU A 51 7.46 7.55 -0.62
C GLU A 51 6.47 6.70 0.20
N ILE A 52 5.92 5.64 -0.43
CA ILE A 52 4.97 4.75 0.22
C ILE A 52 5.66 3.94 1.32
N GLU A 53 6.87 3.43 1.09
CA GLU A 53 7.69 2.79 2.12
C GLU A 53 7.98 3.75 3.29
N ASP A 54 8.38 4.99 3.00
CA ASP A 54 8.69 6.00 4.02
C ASP A 54 7.45 6.34 4.88
N ILE A 55 6.25 6.44 4.28
CA ILE A 55 5.00 6.75 5.00
C ILE A 55 4.46 5.53 5.75
N THR A 56 4.50 4.35 5.12
CA THR A 56 3.88 3.15 5.67
C THR A 56 4.77 2.38 6.63
N GLY A 57 6.09 2.57 6.54
CA GLY A 57 7.10 1.72 7.18
C GLY A 57 7.17 0.31 6.60
N ILE A 58 6.41 0.00 5.55
CA ILE A 58 6.38 -1.32 4.93
C ILE A 58 7.45 -1.36 3.84
N PRO A 59 8.37 -2.34 3.86
CA PRO A 59 9.39 -2.48 2.83
C PRO A 59 8.80 -2.55 1.43
N ARG A 60 9.42 -1.87 0.46
CA ARG A 60 8.94 -1.81 -0.93
C ARG A 60 8.78 -3.19 -1.60
N GLN A 61 9.59 -4.17 -1.18
CA GLN A 61 9.53 -5.56 -1.63
C GLN A 61 8.26 -6.26 -1.16
N GLN A 62 7.72 -5.91 0.01
CA GLN A 62 6.44 -6.42 0.49
C GLN A 62 5.27 -5.67 -0.16
N LEU A 63 5.45 -4.39 -0.49
CA LEU A 63 4.44 -3.57 -1.14
C LEU A 63 4.20 -3.96 -2.61
N ARG A 64 5.26 -4.29 -3.34
CA ARG A 64 5.24 -4.70 -4.77
C ARG A 64 6.19 -5.89 -5.00
N PRO A 65 5.88 -7.08 -4.48
CA PRO A 65 6.73 -8.27 -4.66
C PRO A 65 6.94 -8.60 -6.14
N ASP A 66 5.96 -8.32 -6.99
CA ASP A 66 6.00 -8.52 -8.45
C ASP A 66 7.11 -7.71 -9.16
N LEU A 67 7.66 -6.67 -8.54
CA LEU A 67 8.81 -5.94 -9.07
C LEU A 67 10.17 -6.49 -8.61
N TYR A 68 10.17 -7.37 -7.61
CA TYR A 68 11.36 -7.92 -6.97
C TYR A 68 11.45 -9.45 -7.09
N GLU A 69 10.39 -10.11 -7.54
CA GLU A 69 10.42 -11.51 -7.95
C GLU A 69 11.44 -11.69 -9.08
N GLY A 70 12.55 -12.38 -8.77
CA GLY A 70 13.70 -12.57 -9.67
C GLY A 70 15.03 -11.97 -9.19
N MET A 71 15.04 -11.19 -8.10
CA MET A 71 16.28 -10.96 -7.33
C MET A 71 16.54 -12.18 -6.45
N GLU A 72 17.01 -13.27 -7.07
CA GLU A 72 17.72 -14.32 -6.33
C GLU A 72 18.91 -13.68 -5.62
N ALA A 73 19.11 -14.06 -4.36
CA ALA A 73 20.13 -13.53 -3.46
C ALA A 73 21.57 -13.83 -3.92
#